data_AF-A0A1B9IDM8-F1
#
_entry.id   AF-A0A1B9IDM8-F1
#
_cell.length_a   1.000
_cell.length_b   1.000
_cell.length_c   1.000
_cell.angle_alpha   90.00
_cell.angle_beta   90.00
_cell.angle_gamma   90.00
#
_symmetry.space_group_name_H-M   'P 1'
#
loop_
_entity.id
_entity.type
_entity.pdbx_description
1 polymer ?
#
loop_
_entity_poly.entity_id
_entity_poly.type
_entity_poly.pdbx_seq_one_letter_code
_entity_poly.pdbx_strand_id
1 'polypeptide(L)'
;MAIEVNSKVSSGGSPGGRKAWVTLITNPQYIAGVLTLHRTLISVSSYPLVVMTTPSLSLESRKIIEYSGIEIIQVPHLSPSSSQHTGFDPSFSRFNDAWSKIGVFNLNQFERIILIDSDMIFLRNMDELFELELPGEDWIGASPACICNPFKLSHYPDDWIPENCQLSKQNSYTKLSEPTIPKIDSPRTSHLLNSGLVIFKPSKNLYEKLIYHLNNSPTIANSKFADQDVITEVFKGKWKVLPWWCNALKTQRSVHKNMWKDQEVRLIHYILDKPWDHRPVNLPPYKSKRMELPPTPTTPSNYSNHTNEKRNLPESLINAIKNTPKQESITNYDAVHSWWWLVYEELLDEWKAENRLGWREIDQYVKR
;
A
#
# COMPACT_ATOMS: atom_id res chain seq x y z
N MET A 1 -39.15 8.27 1.83
CA MET A 1 -38.64 8.59 3.18
C MET A 1 -37.14 8.71 3.08
N ALA A 2 -36.61 9.91 3.31
CA ALA A 2 -35.17 10.16 3.29
C ALA A 2 -34.56 9.57 4.57
N ILE A 3 -33.47 8.82 4.43
CA ILE A 3 -32.69 8.32 5.55
C ILE A 3 -31.63 9.39 5.85
N GLU A 4 -31.82 10.13 6.93
CA GLU A 4 -30.79 11.01 7.48
C GLU A 4 -29.69 10.17 8.12
N VAL A 5 -28.50 10.20 7.51
CA VAL A 5 -27.29 9.64 8.10
C VAL A 5 -26.66 10.70 8.99
N ASN A 6 -26.85 10.55 10.30
CA ASN A 6 -26.31 11.44 11.31
C ASN A 6 -24.81 11.14 11.51
N SER A 7 -23.95 11.78 10.71
CA SER A 7 -22.49 11.71 10.86
C SER A 7 -22.00 12.90 11.69
N LYS A 8 -21.83 12.71 13.00
CA LYS A 8 -21.04 13.63 13.82
C LYS A 8 -19.56 13.41 13.49
N VAL A 9 -19.07 14.13 12.48
CA VAL A 9 -17.63 14.33 12.28
C VAL A 9 -17.22 15.54 13.09
N SER A 10 -16.40 15.33 14.12
CA SER A 10 -15.73 16.39 14.89
C SER A 10 -14.81 17.17 13.96
N SER A 11 -15.21 18.39 13.61
CA SER A 11 -14.39 19.36 12.87
C SER A 11 -13.33 20.00 13.77
N GLY A 12 -12.41 19.21 14.28
CA GLY A 12 -11.26 19.68 15.06
C GLY A 12 -9.95 19.41 14.32
N GLY A 13 -9.51 20.35 13.50
CA GLY A 13 -8.20 20.31 12.83
C GLY A 13 -7.78 21.69 12.37
N SER A 14 -6.52 22.04 12.62
CA SER A 14 -5.83 23.29 12.29
C SER A 14 -6.00 23.74 10.83
N PRO A 15 -5.66 24.99 10.48
CA PRO A 15 -5.74 25.48 9.10
C PRO A 15 -4.82 24.66 8.19
N GLY A 16 -5.41 23.95 7.22
CA GLY A 16 -4.73 22.94 6.38
C GLY A 16 -5.24 21.54 6.73
N GLY A 17 -6.27 21.05 6.03
CA GLY A 17 -7.10 19.89 6.38
C GLY A 17 -6.39 18.56 6.67
N ARG A 18 -7.17 17.48 6.79
CA ARG A 18 -6.65 16.20 7.30
C ARG A 18 -5.68 15.53 6.32
N LYS A 19 -4.50 15.07 6.76
CA LYS A 19 -3.58 14.23 5.97
C LYS A 19 -3.54 12.79 6.49
N ALA A 20 -3.50 11.78 5.63
CA ALA A 20 -3.43 10.39 6.08
C ALA A 20 -2.78 9.43 5.08
N TRP A 21 -2.24 8.34 5.61
CA TRP A 21 -1.99 7.12 4.85
C TRP A 21 -3.32 6.38 4.70
N VAL A 22 -3.66 5.96 3.49
CA VAL A 22 -4.94 5.29 3.22
C VAL A 22 -4.69 3.97 2.52
N THR A 23 -5.38 2.92 2.93
CA THR A 23 -5.33 1.61 2.26
C THR A 23 -6.73 1.04 2.04
N LEU A 24 -6.86 -0.06 1.29
CA LEU A 24 -8.12 -0.76 1.05
C LEU A 24 -8.04 -2.21 1.54
N ILE A 25 -9.07 -2.66 2.25
CA ILE A 25 -9.35 -4.07 2.51
C ILE A 25 -10.77 -4.42 2.05
N THR A 26 -10.86 -5.48 1.24
CA THR A 26 -12.14 -6.08 0.83
C THR A 26 -12.30 -7.54 1.27
N ASN A 27 -11.23 -8.18 1.77
CA ASN A 27 -11.21 -9.60 2.14
C ASN A 27 -10.50 -9.80 3.51
N PRO A 28 -11.07 -10.63 4.41
CA PRO A 28 -10.45 -10.95 5.70
C PRO A 28 -9.00 -11.48 5.67
N GLN A 29 -8.56 -12.11 4.59
CA GLN A 29 -7.18 -12.63 4.44
C GLN A 29 -6.11 -11.54 4.55
N TYR A 30 -6.45 -10.28 4.27
CA TYR A 30 -5.54 -9.14 4.33
C TYR A 30 -5.47 -8.48 5.71
N ILE A 31 -6.28 -8.91 6.69
CA ILE A 31 -6.30 -8.29 8.02
C ILE A 31 -4.94 -8.45 8.71
N ALA A 32 -4.31 -9.63 8.63
CA ALA A 32 -2.95 -9.83 9.15
C ALA A 32 -1.95 -8.85 8.50
N GLY A 33 -2.08 -8.63 7.20
CA GLY A 33 -1.29 -7.64 6.44
C GLY A 33 -1.47 -6.22 7.00
N VAL A 34 -2.71 -5.73 7.09
CA VAL A 34 -2.97 -4.36 7.55
C VAL A 34 -2.61 -4.12 9.00
N LEU A 35 -2.79 -5.10 9.89
CA LEU A 35 -2.39 -4.93 11.27
C LEU A 35 -0.86 -4.87 11.41
N THR A 36 -0.13 -5.65 10.60
CA THR A 36 1.33 -5.60 10.53
C THR A 36 1.82 -4.28 9.91
N LEU A 37 1.15 -3.81 8.85
CA LEU A 37 1.36 -2.49 8.25
C LEU A 37 1.15 -1.38 9.29
N HIS A 38 0.03 -1.39 10.00
CA HIS A 38 -0.29 -0.42 11.03
C HIS A 38 0.76 -0.41 12.15
N ARG A 39 1.13 -1.58 12.67
CA ARG A 39 2.16 -1.72 13.73
C ARG A 39 3.47 -1.06 13.35
N THR A 40 3.91 -1.24 12.10
CA THR A 40 5.14 -0.60 11.61
C THR A 40 4.95 0.90 11.32
N LEU A 41 3.81 1.30 10.75
CA LEU A 41 3.50 2.69 10.45
C LEU A 41 3.58 3.56 11.71
N ILE A 42 2.87 3.18 12.78
CA ILE A 42 2.83 4.00 14.00
C ILE A 42 4.19 4.11 14.71
N SER A 43 5.12 3.22 14.38
CA SER A 43 6.49 3.27 14.90
C SER A 43 7.30 4.39 14.24
N VAL A 44 6.96 4.78 13.02
CA VAL A 44 7.77 5.69 12.20
C VAL A 44 7.04 6.96 11.79
N SER A 45 5.77 6.88 11.42
CA SER A 45 4.95 7.98 10.90
C SER A 45 4.28 8.78 12.02
N SER A 46 4.05 10.07 11.78
CA SER A 46 3.20 10.93 12.61
C SER A 46 1.78 11.09 12.07
N TYR A 47 1.52 10.58 10.85
CA TYR A 47 0.20 10.57 10.22
C TYR A 47 -0.49 9.22 10.39
N PRO A 48 -1.83 9.21 10.56
CA PRO A 48 -2.59 8.00 10.83
C PRO A 48 -2.72 7.09 9.60
N LEU A 49 -3.01 5.81 9.86
CA LEU A 49 -3.59 4.91 8.86
C LEU A 49 -5.12 5.03 8.87
N VAL A 50 -5.70 5.12 7.68
CA VAL A 50 -7.14 4.98 7.47
C VAL A 50 -7.38 3.80 6.52
N VAL A 51 -8.31 2.93 6.86
CA VAL A 51 -8.65 1.75 6.05
C VAL A 51 -9.99 1.98 5.38
N MET A 52 -9.97 2.02 4.05
CA MET A 52 -11.18 1.87 3.26
C MET A 52 -11.66 0.43 3.32
N THR A 53 -12.96 0.23 3.47
CA THR A 53 -13.59 -1.10 3.39
C THR A 53 -14.80 -1.08 2.49
N THR A 54 -15.07 -2.20 1.83
CA THR A 54 -16.34 -2.43 1.13
C THR A 54 -17.36 -3.06 2.07
N PRO A 55 -18.68 -2.98 1.78
CA PRO A 55 -19.71 -3.64 2.57
C PRO A 55 -19.54 -5.17 2.68
N SER A 56 -18.78 -5.79 1.76
CA SER A 56 -18.48 -7.23 1.76
C SER A 56 -17.57 -7.67 2.92
N LEU A 57 -16.82 -6.75 3.54
CA LEU A 57 -15.99 -7.09 4.69
C LEU A 57 -16.87 -7.34 5.93
N SER A 58 -16.67 -8.49 6.58
CA SER A 58 -17.48 -8.92 7.72
C SER A 58 -17.45 -7.89 8.87
N LEU A 59 -18.51 -7.84 9.66
CA LEU A 59 -18.58 -6.96 10.83
C LEU A 59 -17.46 -7.27 11.84
N GLU A 60 -17.15 -8.55 12.04
CA GLU A 60 -16.09 -8.98 12.95
C GLU A 60 -14.71 -8.51 12.47
N SER A 61 -14.43 -8.61 11.17
CA SER A 61 -13.22 -8.06 10.57
C SER A 61 -13.09 -6.54 10.77
N ARG A 62 -14.19 -5.80 10.63
CA ARG A 62 -14.21 -4.34 10.87
C ARG A 62 -13.96 -4.00 12.33
N LYS A 63 -14.61 -4.71 13.26
CA LYS A 63 -14.38 -4.54 14.71
C LYS A 63 -12.92 -4.78 15.10
N ILE A 64 -12.26 -5.79 14.50
CA ILE A 64 -10.84 -6.08 14.74
C ILE A 64 -9.95 -4.90 14.32
N ILE A 65 -10.23 -4.31 13.15
CA ILE A 65 -9.51 -3.14 12.65
C ILE A 65 -9.74 -1.92 13.56
N GLU A 66 -10.99 -1.62 13.92
CA GLU A 66 -11.35 -0.52 14.82
C GLU A 66 -10.72 -0.68 16.21
N TYR A 67 -10.75 -1.89 16.77
CA TYR A 67 -10.14 -2.21 18.06
C TYR A 67 -8.62 -1.96 18.06
N SER A 68 -7.98 -2.03 16.89
CA SER A 68 -6.56 -1.72 16.71
C SER A 68 -6.28 -0.21 16.63
N GLY A 69 -7.29 0.64 16.81
CA GLY A 69 -7.17 2.10 16.73
C GLY A 69 -7.08 2.63 15.30
N ILE A 70 -7.58 1.86 14.32
CA ILE A 70 -7.55 2.24 12.90
C ILE A 70 -8.92 2.76 12.49
N GLU A 71 -8.97 3.96 11.92
CA GLU A 71 -10.22 4.50 11.37
C GLU A 71 -10.65 3.72 10.11
N ILE A 72 -11.94 3.39 10.05
CA ILE A 72 -12.55 2.79 8.87
C ILE A 72 -13.40 3.81 8.14
N ILE A 73 -13.23 3.88 6.81
CA ILE A 73 -14.15 4.57 5.92
C ILE A 73 -14.77 3.53 4.99
N GLN A 74 -16.09 3.43 4.98
CA GLN A 74 -16.76 2.55 4.01
C GLN A 74 -16.84 3.23 2.64
N VAL A 75 -16.45 2.50 1.60
CA VAL A 75 -16.55 2.93 0.20
C VAL A 75 -17.41 1.93 -0.59
N PRO A 76 -18.09 2.38 -1.66
CA PRO A 76 -18.80 1.46 -2.54
C PRO A 76 -17.85 0.43 -3.16
N HIS A 77 -18.37 -0.77 -3.41
CA HIS A 77 -17.71 -1.68 -4.33
C HIS A 77 -17.80 -1.08 -5.74
N LEU A 78 -16.66 -0.99 -6.43
CA LEU A 78 -16.57 -0.53 -7.80
C LEU A 78 -16.18 -1.69 -8.70
N SER A 79 -16.83 -1.80 -9.85
CA SER A 79 -16.45 -2.69 -10.94
C SER A 79 -16.81 -2.02 -12.28
N PRO A 80 -16.04 -2.27 -13.37
CA PRO A 80 -16.45 -1.84 -14.70
C PRO A 80 -17.83 -2.39 -15.05
N SER A 81 -18.64 -1.58 -15.74
CA SER A 81 -19.97 -2.01 -16.20
C SER A 81 -19.85 -3.01 -17.35
N SER A 82 -20.36 -4.24 -17.17
CA SER A 82 -20.35 -5.27 -18.21
C SER A 82 -21.12 -4.85 -19.47
N SER A 83 -22.18 -4.05 -19.31
CA SER A 83 -22.96 -3.50 -20.43
C SER A 83 -22.18 -2.51 -21.31
N GLN A 84 -21.12 -1.90 -20.77
CA GLN A 84 -20.31 -0.90 -21.46
C GLN A 84 -19.04 -1.51 -22.07
N HIS A 85 -18.66 -2.71 -21.64
CA HIS A 85 -17.41 -3.38 -22.02
C HIS A 85 -17.68 -4.77 -22.58
N THR A 86 -17.95 -4.86 -23.89
CA THR A 86 -18.17 -6.15 -24.56
C THR A 86 -16.96 -7.06 -24.38
N GLY A 87 -17.16 -8.23 -23.76
CA GLY A 87 -16.09 -9.20 -23.46
C GLY A 87 -15.43 -9.04 -22.08
N PHE A 88 -15.80 -8.02 -21.30
CA PHE A 88 -15.39 -7.92 -19.89
C PHE A 88 -16.25 -8.84 -19.02
N ASP A 89 -15.63 -9.82 -18.39
CA ASP A 89 -16.27 -10.65 -17.38
C ASP A 89 -15.76 -10.28 -15.96
N PRO A 90 -16.58 -9.62 -15.13
CA PRO A 90 -16.22 -9.25 -13.76
C PRO A 90 -15.82 -10.46 -12.89
N SER A 91 -16.32 -11.66 -13.20
CA SER A 91 -16.05 -12.87 -12.42
C SER A 91 -14.68 -13.49 -12.70
N PHE A 92 -14.08 -13.22 -13.87
CA PHE A 92 -12.74 -13.70 -14.23
C PHE A 92 -11.62 -12.73 -13.84
N SER A 93 -11.95 -11.48 -13.49
CA SER A 93 -10.93 -10.55 -13.02
C SER A 93 -10.47 -10.95 -11.62
N ARG A 94 -9.27 -11.52 -11.53
CA ARG A 94 -8.53 -11.74 -10.27
C ARG A 94 -8.44 -10.49 -9.39
N PHE A 95 -8.70 -9.31 -9.96
CA PHE A 95 -8.62 -7.99 -9.35
C PHE A 95 -9.98 -7.31 -9.19
N ASN A 96 -11.09 -8.05 -9.15
CA ASN A 96 -12.44 -7.48 -9.12
C ASN A 96 -12.65 -6.45 -8.00
N ASP A 97 -11.96 -6.59 -6.87
CA ASP A 97 -12.05 -5.63 -5.76
C ASP A 97 -11.07 -4.46 -5.88
N ALA A 98 -10.01 -4.59 -6.69
CA ALA A 98 -8.94 -3.59 -6.79
C ALA A 98 -9.46 -2.26 -7.37
N TRP A 99 -10.48 -2.32 -8.24
CA TRP A 99 -11.19 -1.14 -8.75
C TRP A 99 -11.75 -0.25 -7.64
N SER A 100 -12.16 -0.84 -6.51
CA SER A 100 -12.71 -0.09 -5.38
C SER A 100 -11.67 0.85 -4.74
N LYS A 101 -10.36 0.68 -5.03
CA LYS A 101 -9.32 1.62 -4.60
C LYS A 101 -9.57 3.03 -5.16
N ILE A 102 -10.18 3.16 -6.34
CA ILE A 102 -10.52 4.45 -6.96
C ILE A 102 -11.43 5.30 -6.03
N GLY A 103 -12.19 4.67 -5.14
CA GLY A 103 -13.00 5.36 -4.12
C GLY A 103 -12.22 6.34 -3.26
N VAL A 104 -10.90 6.16 -3.11
CA VAL A 104 -10.02 7.05 -2.34
C VAL A 104 -10.05 8.50 -2.83
N PHE A 105 -10.24 8.71 -4.13
CA PHE A 105 -10.25 10.05 -4.72
C PHE A 105 -11.49 10.87 -4.32
N ASN A 106 -12.52 10.22 -3.76
CA ASN A 106 -13.72 10.86 -3.26
C ASN A 106 -13.66 11.23 -1.77
N LEU A 107 -12.52 10.99 -1.09
CA LEU A 107 -12.35 11.30 0.33
C LEU A 107 -11.98 12.77 0.54
N ASN A 108 -12.90 13.67 0.17
CA ASN A 108 -12.72 15.12 0.16
C ASN A 108 -12.51 15.75 1.56
N GLN A 109 -12.70 14.99 2.65
CA GLN A 109 -12.38 15.41 4.00
C GLN A 109 -10.87 15.45 4.30
N PHE A 110 -10.04 14.92 3.40
CA PHE A 110 -8.59 14.99 3.49
C PHE A 110 -8.03 16.04 2.53
N GLU A 111 -7.03 16.80 2.98
CA GLU A 111 -6.28 17.72 2.12
C GLU A 111 -5.20 17.01 1.31
N ARG A 112 -4.72 15.86 1.80
CA ARG A 112 -3.70 15.06 1.15
C ARG A 112 -3.81 13.60 1.58
N ILE A 113 -3.79 12.71 0.61
CA ILE A 113 -3.78 11.27 0.83
C ILE A 113 -2.52 10.70 0.22
N ILE A 114 -1.91 9.76 0.95
CA ILE A 114 -0.97 8.80 0.36
C ILE A 114 -1.65 7.43 0.42
N LEU A 115 -2.17 7.00 -0.74
CA LEU A 115 -2.71 5.66 -0.92
C LEU A 115 -1.54 4.66 -0.88
N ILE A 116 -1.69 3.59 -0.11
CA ILE A 116 -0.77 2.45 -0.04
C ILE A 116 -1.54 1.13 -0.07
N ASP A 117 -0.93 0.07 -0.61
CA ASP A 117 -1.52 -1.28 -0.55
C ASP A 117 -1.40 -1.89 0.84
N SER A 118 -2.27 -2.86 1.13
CA SER A 118 -2.40 -3.52 2.44
C SER A 118 -1.36 -4.61 2.70
N ASP A 119 -0.56 -4.95 1.69
CA ASP A 119 0.49 -5.96 1.69
C ASP A 119 1.88 -5.30 1.75
N MET A 120 2.02 -4.33 2.66
CA MET A 120 3.23 -3.56 2.87
C MET A 120 3.62 -3.50 4.35
N ILE A 121 4.88 -3.17 4.65
CA ILE A 121 5.28 -2.72 6.00
C ILE A 121 6.28 -1.56 5.91
N PHE A 122 6.22 -0.66 6.89
CA PHE A 122 7.17 0.45 7.01
C PHE A 122 8.46 0.00 7.71
N LEU A 123 9.60 0.40 7.18
CA LEU A 123 10.92 0.16 7.77
C LEU A 123 11.59 1.46 8.23
N ARG A 124 11.17 2.62 7.69
CA ARG A 124 11.68 3.95 8.03
C ARG A 124 10.59 5.01 7.81
N ASN A 125 10.74 6.15 8.47
CA ASN A 125 9.87 7.31 8.25
C ASN A 125 10.01 7.83 6.81
N MET A 126 8.89 8.24 6.22
CA MET A 126 8.87 8.96 4.94
C MET A 126 7.76 10.02 4.91
N ASP A 127 7.54 10.67 6.05
CA ASP A 127 6.48 11.67 6.20
C ASP A 127 6.73 12.92 5.36
N GLU A 128 7.96 13.15 4.89
CA GLU A 128 8.26 14.24 3.96
C GLU A 128 7.45 14.16 2.66
N LEU A 129 6.88 12.98 2.33
CA LEU A 129 5.97 12.80 1.20
C LEU A 129 4.67 13.62 1.36
N PHE A 130 4.23 13.91 2.58
CA PHE A 130 3.07 14.78 2.83
C PHE A 130 3.35 16.25 2.57
N GLU A 131 4.62 16.65 2.40
CA GLU A 131 5.03 18.00 2.02
C GLU A 131 5.52 18.06 0.57
N LEU A 132 5.47 16.94 -0.17
CA LEU A 132 5.84 16.90 -1.58
C LEU A 132 4.98 17.85 -2.40
N GLU A 133 5.60 18.82 -3.04
CA GLU A 133 4.92 19.69 -4.00
C GLU A 133 4.66 18.94 -5.31
N LEU A 134 3.41 18.96 -5.74
CA LEU A 134 3.00 18.49 -7.06
C LEU A 134 2.79 19.72 -7.97
N PRO A 135 3.06 19.61 -9.28
CA PRO A 135 2.92 20.76 -10.20
C PRO A 135 1.50 21.35 -10.31
N GLY A 136 0.47 20.61 -9.88
CA GLY A 136 -0.90 21.08 -9.84
C GLY A 136 -1.78 20.22 -8.94
N GLU A 137 -2.97 20.74 -8.63
CA GLU A 137 -3.95 20.09 -7.75
C GLU A 137 -4.56 18.82 -8.37
N ASP A 138 -4.49 18.68 -9.69
CA ASP A 138 -4.96 17.52 -10.45
C ASP A 138 -3.82 16.56 -10.84
N TRP A 139 -2.66 16.68 -10.19
CA TRP A 139 -1.52 15.78 -10.36
C TRP A 139 -1.47 14.73 -9.25
N ILE A 140 -0.73 13.66 -9.53
CA ILE A 140 -0.36 12.65 -8.54
C ILE A 140 1.16 12.51 -8.42
N GLY A 141 1.64 11.98 -7.29
CA GLY A 141 2.97 11.40 -7.16
C GLY A 141 2.85 9.88 -7.08
N ALA A 142 3.65 9.12 -7.81
CA ALA A 142 3.62 7.66 -7.73
C ALA A 142 5.01 7.05 -7.98
N SER A 143 5.21 5.83 -7.49
CA SER A 143 6.42 5.08 -7.85
C SER A 143 6.27 4.49 -9.25
N PRO A 144 7.35 4.43 -10.05
CA PRO A 144 7.29 3.84 -11.38
C PRO A 144 7.03 2.32 -11.31
N ALA A 145 6.34 1.78 -12.31
CA ALA A 145 6.21 0.34 -12.47
C ALA A 145 7.58 -0.29 -12.80
N CYS A 146 7.86 -1.47 -12.24
CA CYS A 146 8.99 -2.27 -12.70
C CYS A 146 8.60 -3.01 -13.98
N ILE A 147 9.23 -2.63 -15.10
CA ILE A 147 8.96 -3.22 -16.41
C ILE A 147 10.18 -3.98 -16.95
N CYS A 148 11.00 -4.55 -16.07
CA CYS A 148 12.22 -5.24 -16.49
C CYS A 148 11.98 -6.66 -17.03
N ASN A 149 10.79 -7.24 -16.80
CA ASN A 149 10.42 -8.61 -17.17
C ASN A 149 11.56 -9.65 -16.97
N PRO A 150 12.08 -9.82 -15.74
CA PRO A 150 13.26 -10.68 -15.50
C PRO A 150 13.03 -12.15 -15.89
N PHE A 151 11.76 -12.59 -15.90
CA PHE A 151 11.36 -13.94 -16.29
C PHE A 151 11.12 -14.11 -17.79
N LYS A 152 11.25 -13.04 -18.59
CA LYS A 152 10.99 -13.04 -20.05
C LYS A 152 9.63 -13.67 -20.39
N LEU A 153 8.60 -13.34 -19.61
CA LEU A 153 7.25 -13.84 -19.84
C LEU A 153 6.72 -13.29 -21.17
N SER A 154 6.35 -14.18 -22.09
CA SER A 154 5.95 -13.83 -23.47
C SER A 154 4.65 -13.03 -23.57
N HIS A 155 3.83 -13.03 -22.52
CA HIS A 155 2.58 -12.26 -22.46
C HIS A 155 2.78 -10.81 -21.96
N TYR A 156 3.99 -10.46 -21.52
CA TYR A 156 4.37 -9.08 -21.25
C TYR A 156 4.88 -8.41 -22.54
N PRO A 157 4.68 -7.09 -22.70
CA PRO A 157 5.13 -6.40 -23.90
C PRO A 157 6.64 -6.48 -24.14
N ASP A 158 7.06 -6.50 -25.41
CA ASP A 158 8.47 -6.63 -25.79
C ASP A 158 9.35 -5.44 -25.33
N ASP A 159 8.75 -4.27 -25.11
CA ASP A 159 9.44 -3.08 -24.60
C ASP A 159 9.60 -3.09 -23.06
N TRP A 160 9.16 -4.16 -22.38
CA TRP A 160 9.43 -4.38 -20.96
C TRP A 160 10.83 -4.97 -20.77
N ILE A 161 11.82 -4.08 -20.82
CA ILE A 161 13.25 -4.38 -20.64
C ILE A 161 13.90 -3.40 -19.65
N PRO A 162 15.03 -3.77 -19.00
CA PRO A 162 15.72 -2.92 -18.02
C PRO A 162 16.03 -1.51 -18.50
N GLU A 163 16.39 -1.34 -19.78
CA GLU A 163 16.75 -0.07 -20.41
C GLU A 163 15.58 0.92 -20.45
N ASN A 164 14.36 0.41 -20.55
CA ASN A 164 13.14 1.20 -20.57
C ASN A 164 12.58 1.48 -19.16
N CYS A 165 13.07 0.79 -18.13
CA CYS A 165 12.55 0.88 -16.78
C CYS A 165 13.04 2.14 -16.06
N GLN A 166 12.11 2.97 -15.57
CA GLN A 166 12.46 4.19 -14.83
C GLN A 166 13.21 3.89 -13.51
N LEU A 167 12.98 2.72 -12.90
CA LEU A 167 13.72 2.28 -11.71
C LEU A 167 15.20 2.05 -12.02
N SER A 168 15.54 1.59 -13.23
CA SER A 168 16.94 1.38 -13.64
C SER A 168 17.76 2.68 -13.71
N LYS A 169 17.09 3.84 -13.73
CA LYS A 169 17.72 5.17 -13.73
C LYS A 169 17.98 5.70 -12.32
N GLN A 170 17.53 5.00 -11.28
CA GLN A 170 17.72 5.37 -9.89
C GLN A 170 18.89 4.62 -9.27
N ASN A 171 19.35 5.08 -8.11
CA ASN A 171 20.42 4.48 -7.32
C ASN A 171 20.00 4.35 -5.85
N SER A 172 20.83 3.73 -5.02
CA SER A 172 20.51 3.46 -3.62
C SER A 172 20.17 4.69 -2.78
N TYR A 173 20.68 5.86 -3.16
CA TYR A 173 20.52 7.10 -2.41
C TYR A 173 19.71 8.16 -3.16
N THR A 174 18.91 7.74 -4.16
CA THR A 174 18.09 8.66 -4.95
C THR A 174 17.23 9.54 -4.06
N LYS A 175 17.40 10.85 -4.17
CA LYS A 175 16.66 11.85 -3.39
C LYS A 175 15.28 12.09 -3.98
N LEU A 176 14.36 12.60 -3.17
CA LEU A 176 12.98 12.91 -3.58
C LEU A 176 12.87 13.89 -4.77
N SER A 177 13.85 14.78 -4.92
CA SER A 177 13.92 15.77 -6.01
C SER A 177 14.55 15.26 -7.31
N GLU A 178 15.24 14.11 -7.28
CA GLU A 178 16.04 13.63 -8.42
C GLU A 178 15.22 13.01 -9.56
N PRO A 179 14.18 12.19 -9.30
CA PRO A 179 13.35 11.67 -10.37
C PRO A 179 12.66 12.79 -11.16
N THR A 180 12.88 12.81 -12.47
CA THR A 180 12.31 13.80 -13.38
C THR A 180 10.90 13.42 -13.81
N ILE A 181 10.05 14.42 -14.01
CA ILE A 181 8.74 14.23 -14.65
C ILE A 181 8.96 13.85 -16.12
N PRO A 182 8.40 12.74 -16.61
CA PRO A 182 8.49 12.34 -18.02
C PRO A 182 7.83 13.39 -18.91
N LYS A 183 8.48 13.74 -20.03
CA LYS A 183 7.83 14.57 -21.06
C LYS A 183 6.64 13.82 -21.65
N ILE A 184 5.60 14.53 -22.08
CA ILE A 184 4.37 13.94 -22.61
C ILE A 184 4.59 13.05 -23.86
N ASP A 185 5.62 13.37 -24.65
CA ASP A 185 6.05 12.67 -25.87
C ASP A 185 7.07 11.56 -25.59
N SER A 186 7.41 11.30 -24.33
CA SER A 186 8.29 10.18 -23.96
C SER A 186 7.65 8.85 -24.33
N PRO A 187 8.44 7.77 -24.51
CA PRO A 187 7.91 6.44 -24.74
C PRO A 187 6.87 6.05 -23.68
N ARG A 188 5.85 5.28 -24.05
CA ARG A 188 4.75 4.89 -23.15
C ARG A 188 5.24 4.28 -21.83
N THR A 189 6.35 3.55 -21.86
CA THR A 189 7.01 2.92 -20.70
C THR A 189 7.44 3.93 -19.65
N SER A 190 7.74 5.17 -20.06
CA SER A 190 8.11 6.26 -19.16
C SER A 190 6.94 6.76 -18.32
N HIS A 191 5.70 6.41 -18.67
CA HIS A 191 4.48 6.82 -17.98
C HIS A 191 3.85 5.72 -17.12
N LEU A 192 4.42 4.50 -17.11
CA LEU A 192 3.87 3.39 -16.35
C LEU A 192 4.22 3.53 -14.87
N LEU A 193 3.20 3.59 -14.01
CA LEU A 193 3.34 3.69 -12.57
C LEU A 193 2.88 2.41 -11.86
N ASN A 194 3.32 2.23 -10.62
CA ASN A 194 2.75 1.25 -9.71
C ASN A 194 1.78 1.94 -8.75
N SER A 195 0.53 1.48 -8.72
CA SER A 195 -0.52 2.08 -7.89
C SER A 195 -0.46 1.66 -6.42
N GLY A 196 0.52 0.83 -6.04
CA GLY A 196 0.75 0.48 -4.65
C GLY A 196 1.18 1.66 -3.78
N LEU A 197 1.67 2.76 -4.36
CA LEU A 197 1.76 4.03 -3.65
C LEU A 197 1.40 5.20 -4.57
N VAL A 198 0.41 6.00 -4.16
CA VAL A 198 -0.03 7.20 -4.89
C VAL A 198 -0.30 8.35 -3.92
N ILE A 199 0.34 9.50 -4.14
CA ILE A 199 0.18 10.74 -3.37
C ILE A 199 -0.68 11.70 -4.19
N PHE A 200 -1.72 12.27 -3.61
CA PHE A 200 -2.58 13.23 -4.32
C PHE A 200 -3.43 14.05 -3.35
N LYS A 201 -4.06 15.11 -3.88
CA LYS A 201 -5.15 15.82 -3.23
C LYS A 201 -6.49 15.26 -3.70
N PRO A 202 -7.31 14.68 -2.80
CA PRO A 202 -8.63 14.18 -3.19
C PRO A 202 -9.50 15.33 -3.72
N SER A 203 -10.27 15.05 -4.77
CA SER A 203 -11.31 15.97 -5.22
C SER A 203 -12.40 15.22 -5.97
N LYS A 204 -13.64 15.70 -5.81
CA LYS A 204 -14.79 15.21 -6.56
C LYS A 204 -14.53 15.18 -8.08
N ASN A 205 -13.85 16.20 -8.61
CA ASN A 205 -13.52 16.26 -10.04
C ASN A 205 -12.55 15.15 -10.49
N LEU A 206 -11.51 14.85 -9.69
CA LEU A 206 -10.60 13.73 -9.98
C LEU A 206 -11.33 12.39 -9.91
N TYR A 207 -12.15 12.20 -8.88
CA TYR A 207 -12.97 11.00 -8.74
C TYR A 207 -13.90 10.80 -9.95
N GLU A 208 -14.63 11.84 -10.35
CA GLU A 208 -15.52 11.79 -11.52
C GLU A 208 -14.77 11.47 -12.83
N LYS A 209 -13.56 12.02 -13.02
CA LYS A 209 -12.70 11.68 -14.16
C LYS A 209 -12.30 10.20 -14.18
N LEU A 210 -11.90 9.65 -13.03
CA LEU A 210 -11.52 8.24 -12.91
C LEU A 210 -12.72 7.31 -13.14
N ILE A 211 -13.89 7.64 -12.58
CA ILE A 211 -15.12 6.88 -12.79
C ILE A 211 -15.57 6.96 -14.25
N TYR A 212 -15.49 8.14 -14.87
CA TYR A 212 -15.79 8.29 -16.30
C TYR A 212 -14.88 7.40 -17.15
N HIS A 213 -13.57 7.40 -16.87
CA HIS A 213 -12.61 6.55 -17.58
C HIS A 213 -12.90 5.06 -17.38
N LEU A 214 -13.14 4.63 -16.14
CA LEU A 214 -13.49 3.24 -15.79
C LEU A 214 -14.74 2.74 -16.54
N ASN A 215 -15.72 3.62 -16.76
CA ASN A 215 -16.99 3.26 -17.39
C ASN A 215 -16.97 3.36 -18.92
N ASN A 216 -16.12 4.22 -19.49
CA ASN A 216 -16.21 4.56 -20.92
C ASN A 216 -14.95 4.22 -21.73
N SER A 217 -13.80 3.97 -21.09
CA SER A 217 -12.58 3.70 -21.84
C SER A 217 -12.60 2.30 -22.45
N PRO A 218 -12.33 2.14 -23.76
CA PRO A 218 -12.27 0.82 -24.41
C PRO A 218 -11.07 -0.01 -23.93
N THR A 219 -10.12 0.58 -23.21
CA THR A 219 -8.93 -0.10 -22.67
C THR A 219 -9.28 -1.00 -21.48
N ILE A 220 -10.38 -0.73 -20.77
CA ILE A 220 -10.75 -1.42 -19.52
C ILE A 220 -10.99 -2.91 -19.73
N ALA A 221 -11.63 -3.28 -20.86
CA ALA A 221 -11.84 -4.69 -21.22
C ALA A 221 -10.52 -5.48 -21.37
N ASN A 222 -9.40 -4.80 -21.64
CA ASN A 222 -8.07 -5.38 -21.82
C ASN A 222 -7.12 -5.06 -20.66
N SER A 223 -7.62 -4.46 -19.57
CA SER A 223 -6.79 -4.09 -18.43
C SER A 223 -6.16 -5.33 -17.80
N LYS A 224 -4.85 -5.27 -17.60
CA LYS A 224 -4.07 -6.34 -16.96
C LYS A 224 -3.86 -6.07 -15.47
N PHE A 225 -3.91 -4.79 -15.06
CA PHE A 225 -3.56 -4.34 -13.71
C PHE A 225 -4.62 -3.41 -13.09
N ALA A 226 -5.90 -3.63 -13.38
CA ALA A 226 -7.05 -2.98 -12.74
C ALA A 226 -6.88 -1.47 -12.46
N ASP A 227 -6.87 -1.07 -11.18
CA ASP A 227 -6.73 0.32 -10.75
C ASP A 227 -5.45 0.99 -11.27
N GLN A 228 -4.35 0.23 -11.39
CA GLN A 228 -3.08 0.73 -11.89
C GLN A 228 -3.18 1.24 -13.32
N ASP A 229 -3.87 0.50 -14.19
CA ASP A 229 -4.02 0.88 -15.60
C ASP A 229 -4.88 2.15 -15.72
N VAL A 230 -5.98 2.23 -14.96
CA VAL A 230 -6.85 3.42 -14.94
C VAL A 230 -6.10 4.65 -14.44
N ILE A 231 -5.38 4.54 -13.32
CA ILE A 231 -4.61 5.65 -12.76
C ILE A 231 -3.50 6.06 -13.74
N THR A 232 -2.81 5.09 -14.35
CA THR A 232 -1.76 5.36 -15.35
C THR A 232 -2.32 6.14 -16.55
N GLU A 233 -3.48 5.73 -17.07
CA GLU A 233 -4.07 6.35 -18.26
C GLU A 233 -4.63 7.75 -17.97
N VAL A 234 -5.38 7.92 -16.87
CA VAL A 234 -5.99 9.21 -16.49
C VAL A 234 -4.95 10.27 -16.15
N PHE A 235 -3.84 9.88 -15.49
CA PHE A 235 -2.78 10.80 -15.08
C PHE A 235 -1.57 10.80 -16.03
N LYS A 236 -1.72 10.30 -17.26
CA LYS A 236 -0.67 10.35 -18.27
C LYS A 236 -0.23 11.81 -18.50
N GLY A 237 1.03 12.10 -18.18
CA GLY A 237 1.61 13.44 -18.26
C GLY A 237 1.29 14.38 -17.10
N LYS A 238 0.52 13.92 -16.11
CA LYS A 238 0.18 14.65 -14.87
C LYS A 238 0.56 13.85 -13.62
N TRP A 239 1.80 13.35 -13.62
CA TRP A 239 2.33 12.63 -12.46
C TRP A 239 3.81 12.95 -12.21
N LYS A 240 4.20 12.89 -10.95
CA LYS A 240 5.58 13.02 -10.48
C LYS A 240 6.11 11.63 -10.10
N VAL A 241 7.29 11.29 -10.62
CA VAL A 241 7.97 10.03 -10.31
C VAL A 241 8.54 10.10 -8.90
N LEU A 242 8.32 9.04 -8.11
CA LEU A 242 8.87 8.92 -6.77
C LEU A 242 10.13 8.04 -6.74
N PRO A 243 11.01 8.25 -5.74
CA PRO A 243 12.12 7.34 -5.50
C PRO A 243 11.66 5.91 -5.19
N TRP A 244 12.48 4.93 -5.58
CA TRP A 244 12.21 3.51 -5.44
C TRP A 244 11.91 3.07 -4.01
N TRP A 245 12.55 3.71 -3.03
CA TRP A 245 12.39 3.38 -1.61
C TRP A 245 11.01 3.73 -1.05
N CYS A 246 10.21 4.55 -1.76
CA CYS A 246 8.84 4.89 -1.38
C CYS A 246 7.89 3.69 -1.56
N ASN A 247 8.16 2.82 -2.53
CA ASN A 247 7.35 1.63 -2.84
C ASN A 247 8.30 0.55 -3.36
N ALA A 248 9.08 0.02 -2.44
CA ALA A 248 10.13 -0.94 -2.75
C ALA A 248 9.47 -2.31 -3.00
N LEU A 249 9.24 -2.65 -4.27
CA LEU A 249 8.68 -3.95 -4.62
C LEU A 249 9.71 -5.03 -4.24
N LYS A 250 9.31 -6.08 -3.53
CA LYS A 250 10.25 -7.13 -3.08
C LYS A 250 11.11 -7.72 -4.21
N THR A 251 10.58 -7.75 -5.44
CA THR A 251 11.28 -8.23 -6.64
C THR A 251 12.46 -7.34 -7.05
N GLN A 252 12.42 -6.04 -6.74
CA GLN A 252 13.50 -5.12 -7.05
C GLN A 252 14.82 -5.51 -6.36
N ARG A 253 14.77 -6.24 -5.24
CA ARG A 253 15.96 -6.74 -4.55
C ARG A 253 16.84 -7.62 -5.43
N SER A 254 16.24 -8.44 -6.30
CA SER A 254 16.98 -9.27 -7.26
C SER A 254 17.13 -8.62 -8.63
N VAL A 255 16.12 -7.85 -9.07
CA VAL A 255 16.08 -7.24 -10.42
C VAL A 255 16.97 -6.00 -10.52
N HIS A 256 17.04 -5.18 -9.47
CA HIS A 256 17.74 -3.89 -9.46
C HIS A 256 18.84 -3.84 -8.40
N LYS A 257 19.79 -4.78 -8.45
CA LYS A 257 20.85 -4.96 -7.43
C LYS A 257 21.70 -3.71 -7.16
N ASN A 258 21.90 -2.85 -8.17
CA ASN A 258 22.68 -1.62 -8.03
C ASN A 258 21.87 -0.46 -7.40
N MET A 259 20.54 -0.54 -7.49
CA MET A 259 19.64 0.43 -6.86
C MET A 259 19.31 -0.01 -5.44
N TRP A 260 18.99 -1.29 -5.26
CA TRP A 260 18.48 -1.81 -4.00
C TRP A 260 19.54 -1.80 -2.88
N LYS A 261 19.16 -1.25 -1.73
CA LYS A 261 19.91 -1.38 -0.48
C LYS A 261 18.93 -1.58 0.67
N ASP A 262 19.03 -2.71 1.37
CA ASP A 262 18.05 -3.12 2.40
C ASP A 262 17.80 -2.01 3.43
N GLN A 263 18.85 -1.29 3.85
CA GLN A 263 18.75 -0.22 4.85
C GLN A 263 18.13 1.09 4.32
N GLU A 264 17.99 1.26 3.00
CA GLU A 264 17.35 2.42 2.39
C GLU A 264 15.87 2.18 2.05
N VAL A 265 15.39 0.92 2.14
CA VAL A 265 13.98 0.60 2.01
C VAL A 265 13.19 1.32 3.11
N ARG A 266 12.12 2.03 2.73
CA ARG A 266 11.24 2.71 3.70
C ARG A 266 9.85 2.09 3.78
N LEU A 267 9.31 1.63 2.65
CA LEU A 267 8.08 0.85 2.57
C LEU A 267 8.32 -0.32 1.61
N ILE A 268 8.31 -1.53 2.16
CA ILE A 268 8.44 -2.77 1.37
C ILE A 268 7.05 -3.21 0.90
N HIS A 269 6.92 -3.57 -0.37
CA HIS A 269 5.68 -4.02 -0.99
C HIS A 269 5.79 -5.48 -1.45
N TYR A 270 4.96 -6.34 -0.84
CA TYR A 270 4.95 -7.77 -1.09
C TYR A 270 4.02 -8.16 -2.25
N ILE A 271 4.36 -7.69 -3.45
CA ILE A 271 3.66 -8.07 -4.69
C ILE A 271 3.77 -9.59 -4.95
N LEU A 272 2.89 -10.12 -5.81
CA LEU A 272 2.80 -11.56 -6.12
C LEU A 272 2.35 -12.38 -4.91
N ASP A 273 3.15 -13.33 -4.44
CA ASP A 273 2.96 -14.12 -3.23
C ASP A 273 3.03 -13.26 -1.96
N LYS A 274 2.10 -13.50 -1.03
CA LYS A 274 1.99 -12.72 0.20
C LYS A 274 2.82 -13.34 1.32
N PRO A 275 3.36 -12.53 2.25
CA PRO A 275 4.23 -13.05 3.31
C PRO A 275 3.48 -14.00 4.26
N TRP A 276 2.17 -13.83 4.42
CA TRP A 276 1.35 -14.71 5.25
C TRP A 276 0.98 -16.06 4.60
N ASP A 277 1.30 -16.28 3.33
CA ASP A 277 1.05 -17.56 2.65
C ASP A 277 2.08 -18.64 2.98
N HIS A 278 3.25 -18.26 3.50
CA HIS A 278 4.30 -19.20 3.90
C HIS A 278 5.25 -18.56 4.90
N ARG A 279 5.58 -19.29 5.97
CA ARG A 279 6.61 -18.89 6.92
C ARG A 279 8.00 -19.30 6.43
N PRO A 280 8.93 -18.35 6.26
CA PRO A 280 10.30 -18.65 5.86
C PRO A 280 10.98 -19.72 6.72
N VAL A 281 11.52 -20.75 6.07
CA VAL A 281 12.16 -21.91 6.74
C VAL A 281 13.42 -21.54 7.53
N ASN A 282 14.04 -20.41 7.22
CA ASN A 282 15.23 -19.89 7.90
C ASN A 282 14.90 -19.17 9.22
N LEU A 283 13.63 -18.89 9.51
CA LEU A 283 13.24 -18.37 10.82
C LEU A 283 13.22 -19.50 11.86
N PRO A 284 13.77 -19.28 13.07
CA PRO A 284 13.69 -20.28 14.13
C PRO A 284 12.23 -20.63 14.43
N PRO A 285 11.95 -21.83 14.99
CA PRO A 285 10.60 -22.19 15.39
C PRO A 285 9.99 -21.09 16.26
N TYR A 286 8.78 -20.66 15.89
CA TYR A 286 8.06 -19.63 16.64
C TYR A 286 7.84 -20.09 18.08
N LYS A 287 8.34 -19.30 19.04
CA LYS A 287 8.15 -19.49 20.48
C LYS A 287 7.53 -18.21 21.02
N SER A 288 6.28 -18.30 21.48
CA SER A 288 5.52 -17.14 21.95
C SER A 288 6.19 -16.47 23.15
N LYS A 289 6.39 -15.15 23.08
CA LYS A 289 7.00 -14.31 24.12
C LYS A 289 5.97 -13.46 24.84
N ARG A 290 4.95 -14.09 25.45
CA ARG A 290 3.78 -13.45 26.09
C ARG A 290 4.05 -12.35 27.14
N MET A 291 5.29 -12.07 27.56
CA MET A 291 5.56 -11.35 28.82
C MET A 291 6.31 -10.01 28.72
N GLU A 292 6.67 -9.47 27.54
CA GLU A 292 7.69 -8.39 27.50
C GLU A 292 7.40 -7.19 26.58
N LEU A 293 6.16 -6.98 26.12
CA LEU A 293 5.90 -5.95 25.11
C LEU A 293 4.86 -4.93 25.60
N PRO A 294 5.19 -3.62 25.62
CA PRO A 294 4.19 -2.59 25.89
C PRO A 294 3.14 -2.59 24.77
N PRO A 295 1.85 -2.32 25.06
CA PRO A 295 0.79 -2.33 24.05
C PRO A 295 1.14 -1.41 22.89
N THR A 296 0.82 -1.84 21.67
CA THR A 296 0.87 -1.00 20.47
C THR A 296 -0.02 0.23 20.70
N PRO A 297 0.51 1.47 20.64
CA PRO A 297 -0.30 2.66 20.86
C PRO A 297 -1.47 2.72 19.87
N THR A 298 -2.68 2.98 20.39
CA THR A 298 -3.84 3.28 19.54
C THR A 298 -3.69 4.68 18.99
N THR A 299 -3.82 4.87 17.68
CA THR A 299 -3.86 6.21 17.09
C THR A 299 -5.12 6.92 17.60
N PRO A 300 -5.04 8.08 18.31
CA PRO A 300 -6.24 8.75 18.79
C PRO A 300 -7.13 9.14 17.61
N SER A 301 -8.42 8.86 17.71
CA SER A 301 -9.44 9.15 16.69
C SER A 301 -9.63 10.64 16.40
N ASN A 302 -8.90 11.54 17.08
CA ASN A 302 -9.14 12.99 17.05
C ASN A 302 -7.88 13.85 17.05
N TYR A 303 -6.70 13.35 16.63
CA TYR A 303 -5.44 14.13 16.63
C TYR A 303 -5.10 14.84 17.96
N SER A 304 -5.85 14.57 19.03
CA SER A 304 -5.73 15.30 20.27
C SER A 304 -4.76 14.56 21.16
N ASN A 305 -3.68 15.27 21.45
CA ASN A 305 -2.57 14.89 22.29
C ASN A 305 -1.67 13.81 21.68
N HIS A 306 -0.61 14.29 21.04
CA HIS A 306 0.66 13.59 20.91
C HIS A 306 1.10 13.05 22.28
N THR A 307 0.64 11.86 22.67
CA THR A 307 1.44 11.05 23.59
C THR A 307 2.67 10.65 22.78
N ASN A 308 3.79 11.32 23.06
CA ASN A 308 5.07 11.25 22.33
C ASN A 308 5.75 9.88 22.36
N GLU A 309 5.14 8.84 22.95
CA GLU A 309 5.74 7.52 23.04
C GLU A 309 5.33 6.66 21.85
N LYS A 310 6.07 6.81 20.74
CA LYS A 310 6.05 5.83 19.65
C LYS A 310 6.75 4.56 20.13
N ARG A 311 6.10 3.41 20.00
CA ARG A 311 6.78 2.12 20.16
C ARG A 311 7.66 1.89 18.94
N ASN A 312 8.96 1.69 19.15
CA ASN A 312 9.92 1.43 18.08
C ASN A 312 9.55 0.20 17.24
N LEU A 313 10.11 0.13 16.01
CA LEU A 313 10.09 -1.09 15.22
C LEU A 313 10.76 -2.24 15.99
N PRO A 314 10.34 -3.50 15.78
CA PRO A 314 10.96 -4.66 16.43
C PRO A 314 12.48 -4.66 16.28
N GLU A 315 13.22 -4.86 17.36
CA GLU A 315 14.69 -4.94 17.29
C GLU A 315 15.14 -6.10 16.39
N SER A 316 14.38 -7.20 16.44
CA SER A 316 14.56 -8.37 15.57
C SER A 316 14.45 -7.99 14.08
N LEU A 317 13.49 -7.15 13.70
CA LEU A 317 13.35 -6.62 12.34
C LEU A 317 14.55 -5.74 11.96
N ILE A 318 14.94 -4.80 12.83
CA ILE A 318 16.09 -3.91 12.57
C ILE A 318 17.37 -4.72 12.36
N ASN A 319 17.58 -5.75 13.19
CA ASN A 319 18.72 -6.65 13.08
C ASN A 319 18.63 -7.52 11.82
N ALA A 320 17.44 -7.99 11.44
CA ALA A 320 17.24 -8.75 10.20
C ALA A 320 17.59 -7.90 8.97
N ILE A 321 17.10 -6.67 8.86
CA ILE A 321 17.39 -5.77 7.72
C ILE A 321 18.91 -5.54 7.56
N LYS A 322 19.65 -5.39 8.66
CA LYS A 322 21.12 -5.21 8.63
C LYS A 322 21.85 -6.46 8.13
N ASN A 323 21.33 -7.63 8.45
CA ASN A 323 22.01 -8.92 8.25
C ASN A 323 21.36 -9.80 7.17
N THR A 324 20.43 -9.26 6.38
CA THR A 324 19.70 -10.03 5.37
C THR A 324 20.69 -10.55 4.32
N PRO A 325 20.80 -11.87 4.10
CA PRO A 325 21.70 -12.42 3.09
C PRO A 325 21.40 -11.87 1.70
N LYS A 326 22.42 -11.80 0.84
CA LYS A 326 22.23 -11.36 -0.56
C LYS A 326 21.18 -12.23 -1.24
N GLN A 327 20.33 -11.59 -2.06
CA GLN A 327 19.36 -12.34 -2.86
C GLN A 327 20.04 -12.94 -4.09
N GLU A 328 20.16 -14.26 -4.11
CA GLU A 328 20.72 -14.99 -5.25
C GLU A 328 19.65 -15.37 -6.27
N SER A 329 18.44 -15.70 -5.79
CA SER A 329 17.32 -16.14 -6.63
C SER A 329 16.35 -15.00 -6.99
N ILE A 330 15.82 -15.03 -8.21
CA ILE A 330 14.72 -14.15 -8.63
C ILE A 330 13.33 -14.67 -8.20
N THR A 331 13.25 -15.85 -7.57
CA THR A 331 11.99 -16.47 -7.12
C THR A 331 11.92 -16.72 -5.62
N ASN A 332 13.05 -16.82 -4.91
CA ASN A 332 13.06 -16.95 -3.45
C ASN A 332 13.16 -15.57 -2.80
N TYR A 333 12.15 -15.22 -2.02
CA TYR A 333 12.04 -13.96 -1.28
C TYR A 333 11.98 -14.16 0.24
N ASP A 334 12.31 -15.35 0.74
CA ASP A 334 12.19 -15.76 2.15
C ASP A 334 12.89 -14.77 3.09
N ALA A 335 14.06 -14.29 2.69
CA ALA A 335 14.83 -13.34 3.48
C ALA A 335 14.07 -12.03 3.71
N VAL A 336 13.36 -11.50 2.70
CA VAL A 336 12.54 -10.29 2.83
C VAL A 336 11.18 -10.59 3.46
N HIS A 337 10.59 -11.75 3.18
CA HIS A 337 9.36 -12.21 3.85
C HIS A 337 9.57 -12.35 5.36
N SER A 338 10.78 -12.73 5.79
CA SER A 338 11.12 -12.83 7.21
C SER A 338 10.92 -11.49 7.94
N TRP A 339 11.09 -10.36 7.27
CA TRP A 339 10.87 -9.04 7.86
C TRP A 339 9.41 -8.85 8.28
N TRP A 340 8.45 -9.28 7.44
CA TRP A 340 7.03 -9.26 7.79
C TRP A 340 6.72 -10.18 8.98
N TRP A 341 7.25 -11.41 8.96
CA TRP A 341 7.02 -12.38 10.01
C TRP A 341 7.54 -11.94 11.37
N LEU A 342 8.71 -11.28 11.43
CA LEU A 342 9.25 -10.75 12.67
C LEU A 342 8.35 -9.69 13.32
N VAL A 343 7.65 -8.89 12.51
CA VAL A 343 6.64 -7.94 13.02
C VAL A 343 5.36 -8.66 13.40
N TYR A 344 4.87 -9.55 12.54
CA TYR A 344 3.60 -10.23 12.76
C TYR A 344 3.62 -11.12 14.00
N GLU A 345 4.71 -11.86 14.23
CA GLU A 345 4.85 -12.72 15.42
C GLU A 345 4.93 -11.90 16.71
N GLU A 346 5.58 -10.74 16.70
CA GLU A 346 5.61 -9.81 17.82
C GLU A 346 4.19 -9.26 18.12
N LEU A 347 3.46 -8.87 17.08
CA LEU A 347 2.07 -8.40 17.19
C LEU A 347 1.14 -9.51 17.71
N LEU A 348 1.30 -10.73 17.21
CA LEU A 348 0.51 -11.87 17.66
C LEU A 348 0.78 -12.23 19.13
N ASP A 349 2.03 -12.11 19.58
CA ASP A 349 2.40 -12.31 20.98
C ASP A 349 1.75 -11.27 21.89
N GLU A 350 1.75 -10.00 21.49
CA GLU A 350 1.02 -8.93 22.20
C GLU A 350 -0.47 -9.26 22.32
N TRP A 351 -1.11 -9.63 21.22
CA TRP A 351 -2.55 -9.91 21.23
C TRP A 351 -2.92 -11.12 22.08
N LYS A 352 -2.07 -12.16 22.08
CA LYS A 352 -2.23 -13.32 22.94
C LYS A 352 -2.03 -12.97 24.42
N ALA A 353 -1.07 -12.10 24.73
CA ALA A 353 -0.77 -11.67 26.10
C ALA A 353 -1.91 -10.85 26.72
N GLU A 354 -2.51 -9.97 25.93
CA GLU A 354 -3.63 -9.12 26.34
C GLU A 354 -5.00 -9.83 26.27
N ASN A 355 -5.02 -11.11 25.89
CA ASN A 355 -6.25 -11.88 25.66
C ASN A 355 -7.23 -11.15 24.72
N ARG A 356 -6.70 -10.44 23.72
CA ARG A 356 -7.51 -9.70 22.74
C ARG A 356 -8.38 -10.67 21.96
N LEU A 357 -9.68 -10.40 21.90
CA LEU A 357 -10.57 -11.11 20.99
C LEU A 357 -10.13 -10.85 19.54
N GLY A 358 -10.26 -11.82 18.64
CA GLY A 358 -9.91 -11.63 17.22
C GLY A 358 -8.57 -12.21 16.77
N TRP A 359 -7.63 -12.54 17.68
CA TRP A 359 -6.31 -13.02 17.23
C TRP A 359 -6.39 -14.36 16.48
N ARG A 360 -7.32 -15.25 16.87
CA ARG A 360 -7.53 -16.53 16.17
C ARG A 360 -8.14 -16.30 14.79
N GLU A 361 -9.06 -15.35 14.70
CA GLU A 361 -9.74 -14.95 13.48
C GLU A 361 -8.78 -14.33 12.47
N ILE A 362 -7.70 -13.71 12.92
CA ILE A 362 -6.61 -13.21 12.07
C ILE A 362 -5.66 -14.36 11.70
N ASP A 363 -5.20 -15.11 12.71
CA ASP A 363 -4.13 -16.11 12.57
C ASP A 363 -4.54 -17.32 11.71
N GLN A 364 -5.85 -17.60 11.58
CA GLN A 364 -6.35 -18.64 10.66
C GLN A 364 -5.98 -18.41 9.18
N TYR A 365 -5.69 -17.17 8.79
CA TYR A 365 -5.31 -16.82 7.43
C TYR A 365 -3.79 -16.87 7.19
N VAL A 366 -3.00 -17.14 8.23
CA VAL A 366 -1.54 -17.13 8.19
C VAL A 366 -1.01 -18.57 8.24
N LYS A 367 -0.15 -18.95 7.28
CA LYS A 367 0.33 -20.33 7.10
C LYS A 367 1.76 -20.49 7.62
N ARG A 368 1.96 -21.43 8.55
CA ARG A 368 3.25 -21.71 9.23
C ARG A 368 3.94 -22.95 8.72
#